data_AF-A0A932TNR2-F1
#
_entry.id   AF-A0A932TNR2-F1
#
_cell.length_a   1.000
_cell.length_b   1.000
_cell.length_c   1.000
_cell.angle_alpha   90.00
_cell.angle_beta   90.00
_cell.angle_gamma   90.00
#
_symmetry.space_group_name_H-M   'P 1'
#
loop_
_entity.id
_entity.type
_entity.pdbx_description
1 polymer ?
#
loop_
_entity_poly.entity_id
_entity_poly.type
_entity_poly.pdbx_seq_one_letter_code
_entity_poly.pdbx_strand_id
1 'polypeptide(L)'
;MAAKPTKKEQAVGLYDQGLMVEEIAAKLDCSPTYVANVLIESGRTPDYVDLYTHTGPQNPYARRLAGILRFRTTEAARESIERMDRLYHEYEAAGDRRGQHQVQLLALIGRNRAEGIGKLDAARMFTDWLLAHLTVRPQPPPQRASAEQMATPRSAS
;
A
#
# COMPACT_ATOMS: atom_id res chain seq x y z
N MET A 1 -5.15 41.78 -2.74
CA MET A 1 -5.56 40.76 -3.73
C MET A 1 -5.48 39.40 -3.04
N ALA A 2 -6.55 38.60 -3.03
CA ALA A 2 -6.51 37.27 -2.44
C ALA A 2 -5.62 36.36 -3.29
N ALA A 3 -4.69 35.63 -2.67
CA ALA A 3 -3.84 34.68 -3.37
C ALA A 3 -4.72 33.59 -4.02
N LYS A 4 -4.37 33.15 -5.23
CA LYS A 4 -5.08 32.04 -5.89
C LYS A 4 -4.94 30.79 -5.00
N PRO A 5 -6.04 30.07 -4.71
CA PRO A 5 -5.99 28.87 -3.89
C PRO A 5 -5.08 27.84 -4.53
N THR A 6 -4.26 27.20 -3.71
CA THR A 6 -3.36 26.12 -4.12
C THR A 6 -4.15 24.90 -4.59
N LYS A 7 -3.50 24.01 -5.35
CA LYS A 7 -4.12 22.74 -5.80
C LYS A 7 -4.65 21.90 -4.62
N LYS A 8 -3.97 21.96 -3.46
CA LYS A 8 -4.42 21.29 -2.22
C LYS A 8 -5.72 21.90 -1.69
N GLU A 9 -5.77 23.22 -1.54
CA GLU A 9 -6.98 23.92 -1.05
C GLU A 9 -8.17 23.72 -1.99
N GLN A 10 -7.93 23.69 -3.30
CA GLN A 10 -8.96 23.39 -4.29
C GLN A 10 -9.50 21.95 -4.15
N ALA A 11 -8.62 20.96 -3.98
CA ALA A 11 -9.05 19.56 -3.79
C ALA A 11 -9.90 19.37 -2.53
N VAL A 12 -9.45 19.99 -1.43
CA VAL A 12 -10.16 20.06 -0.14
C VAL A 12 -11.55 20.67 -0.32
N GLY A 13 -11.65 21.84 -0.96
CA GLY A 13 -12.92 22.54 -1.15
C GLY A 13 -13.90 21.81 -2.08
N LEU A 14 -13.41 21.16 -3.14
CA LEU A 14 -14.24 20.36 -4.04
C LEU A 14 -14.79 19.11 -3.33
N TYR A 15 -14.01 18.48 -2.46
CA TYR A 15 -14.48 17.35 -1.68
C TYR A 15 -15.54 17.75 -0.65
N ASP A 16 -15.41 18.91 0.00
CA ASP A 16 -16.45 19.43 0.90
C ASP A 16 -17.75 19.78 0.16
N GLN A 17 -17.68 20.01 -1.15
CA GLN A 17 -18.84 20.18 -2.02
C GLN A 17 -19.48 18.84 -2.43
N GLY A 18 -18.93 17.71 -1.98
CA GLY A 18 -19.45 16.37 -2.22
C GLY A 18 -18.90 15.67 -3.46
N LEU A 19 -17.84 16.20 -4.10
CA LEU A 19 -17.23 15.54 -5.25
C LEU A 19 -16.36 14.36 -4.81
N MET A 20 -16.36 13.31 -5.62
CA MET A 20 -15.54 12.12 -5.43
C MET A 20 -14.11 12.35 -5.89
N VAL A 21 -13.17 11.53 -5.38
CA VAL A 21 -11.72 11.67 -5.60
C VAL A 21 -11.36 11.71 -7.09
N GLU A 22 -11.98 10.85 -7.90
CA GLU A 22 -11.77 10.74 -9.33
C GLU A 22 -12.24 12.00 -10.08
N GLU A 23 -13.38 12.56 -9.68
CA GLU A 23 -13.95 13.76 -10.29
C GLU A 23 -13.08 14.99 -10.00
N ILE A 24 -12.57 15.08 -8.76
CA ILE A 24 -11.64 16.13 -8.34
C ILE A 24 -10.33 15.99 -9.12
N ALA A 25 -9.81 14.77 -9.26
CA ALA A 25 -8.57 14.50 -9.97
C ALA A 25 -8.65 14.90 -11.44
N ALA A 26 -9.76 14.57 -12.10
CA ALA A 26 -10.04 14.99 -13.46
C ALA A 26 -10.15 16.53 -13.58
N LYS A 27 -10.86 17.19 -12.66
CA LYS A 27 -11.01 18.66 -12.66
C LYS A 27 -9.69 19.39 -12.45
N LEU A 28 -8.83 18.86 -11.60
CA LEU A 28 -7.55 19.49 -11.25
C LEU A 28 -6.40 19.02 -12.14
N ASP A 29 -6.64 18.14 -13.11
CA ASP A 29 -5.60 17.54 -13.95
C ASP A 29 -4.44 16.99 -13.10
N CYS A 30 -4.77 16.02 -12.25
CA CYS A 30 -3.84 15.32 -11.37
C CYS A 30 -4.29 13.88 -11.14
N SER A 31 -3.48 13.09 -10.42
CA SER A 31 -3.87 11.71 -10.13
C SER A 31 -4.91 11.61 -9.00
N PRO A 32 -5.86 10.67 -9.08
CA PRO A 32 -6.76 10.33 -7.97
C PRO A 32 -6.02 10.04 -6.66
N THR A 33 -4.87 9.36 -6.73
CA THR A 33 -4.00 9.13 -5.58
C THR A 33 -3.50 10.42 -4.93
N TYR A 34 -3.16 11.46 -5.72
CA TYR A 34 -2.75 12.75 -5.17
C TYR A 34 -3.89 13.38 -4.38
N VAL A 35 -5.10 13.39 -4.94
CA VAL A 35 -6.29 13.92 -4.28
C VAL A 35 -6.58 13.15 -2.98
N ALA A 36 -6.61 11.82 -3.03
CA ALA A 36 -6.87 11.00 -1.85
C ALA A 36 -5.87 11.28 -0.71
N ASN A 37 -4.58 11.42 -1.03
CA ASN A 37 -3.55 11.74 -0.04
C ASN A 37 -3.72 13.15 0.55
N VAL A 38 -4.06 14.14 -0.27
CA VAL A 38 -4.36 15.51 0.20
C VAL A 38 -5.55 15.51 1.16
N LEU A 39 -6.59 14.73 0.85
CA LEU A 39 -7.77 14.62 1.71
C LEU A 39 -7.42 13.94 3.05
N ILE A 40 -6.64 12.86 3.03
CA ILE A 40 -6.15 12.19 4.24
C ILE A 40 -5.27 13.13 5.09
N GLU A 41 -4.31 13.84 4.48
CA GLU A 41 -3.47 14.84 5.16
C GLU A 41 -4.30 15.95 5.80
N SER A 42 -5.45 16.29 5.20
CA SER A 42 -6.39 17.29 5.72
C SER A 42 -7.35 16.76 6.79
N GLY A 43 -7.23 15.49 7.19
CA GLY A 43 -8.06 14.86 8.21
C GLY A 43 -9.37 14.25 7.71
N ARG A 44 -9.55 14.11 6.40
CA ARG A 44 -10.73 13.48 5.78
C ARG A 44 -10.49 12.01 5.47
N THR A 45 -11.57 11.24 5.40
CA THR A 45 -11.54 9.81 5.07
C THR A 45 -12.30 9.59 3.75
N PRO A 46 -11.67 9.85 2.58
CA PRO A 46 -12.29 9.57 1.31
C PRO A 46 -12.55 8.08 1.16
N ASP A 47 -13.72 7.72 0.64
CA ASP A 47 -14.05 6.36 0.21
C ASP A 47 -13.39 6.09 -1.15
N TYR A 48 -12.06 6.09 -1.15
CA TYR A 48 -11.24 5.88 -2.34
C TYR A 48 -10.20 4.79 -2.08
N VAL A 49 -10.41 3.65 -2.74
CA VAL A 49 -9.58 2.46 -2.60
C VAL A 49 -8.81 2.24 -3.90
N ASP A 50 -7.49 2.33 -3.81
CA ASP A 50 -6.56 2.04 -4.89
C ASP A 50 -5.36 1.28 -4.32
N LEU A 51 -4.59 0.64 -5.20
CA LEU A 51 -3.30 0.00 -4.92
C LEU A 51 -2.41 0.95 -4.09
N TYR A 52 -2.48 2.25 -4.37
CA TYR A 52 -1.66 3.28 -3.75
C TYR A 52 -2.23 3.90 -2.46
N THR A 53 -3.49 3.64 -2.11
CA THR A 53 -4.13 4.13 -0.86
C THR A 53 -4.32 3.04 0.18
N HIS A 54 -3.96 1.79 -0.15
CA HIS A 54 -3.85 0.72 0.84
C HIS A 54 -2.86 1.04 1.98
N THR A 55 -2.04 2.09 1.89
CA THR A 55 -1.21 2.60 3.01
C THR A 55 -1.88 3.74 3.80
N GLY A 56 -3.18 3.98 3.64
CA GLY A 56 -3.96 4.98 4.38
C GLY A 56 -4.35 4.54 5.81
N PRO A 57 -4.89 5.44 6.65
CA PRO A 57 -5.08 5.22 8.10
C PRO A 57 -5.96 4.02 8.49
N GLN A 58 -6.73 3.46 7.55
CA GLN A 58 -7.52 2.23 7.77
C GLN A 58 -6.70 0.94 7.68
N ASN A 59 -5.49 0.98 7.12
CA ASN A 59 -4.58 -0.17 7.12
C ASN A 59 -3.74 -0.17 8.42
N PRO A 60 -3.78 -1.24 9.24
CA PRO A 60 -2.96 -1.32 10.47
C PRO A 60 -1.44 -1.20 10.21
N TYR A 61 -0.97 -1.50 9.00
CA TYR A 61 0.42 -1.38 8.57
C TYR A 61 0.79 0.03 8.06
N ALA A 62 -0.21 0.87 7.75
CA ALA A 62 -0.05 2.19 7.15
C ALA A 62 0.95 3.08 7.89
N ARG A 63 0.84 3.13 9.23
CA ARG A 63 1.70 3.99 10.06
C ARG A 63 3.18 3.63 9.92
N ARG A 64 3.50 2.33 9.83
CA ARG A 64 4.88 1.86 9.70
C ARG A 64 5.41 2.02 8.29
N LEU A 65 4.54 1.96 7.28
CA LEU A 65 4.88 2.09 5.86
C LEU A 65 4.88 3.53 5.34
N ALA A 66 4.27 4.45 6.08
CA ALA A 66 4.17 5.86 5.73
C ALA A 66 5.56 6.50 5.56
N GLY A 67 5.77 7.20 4.44
CA GLY A 67 6.98 7.97 4.18
C GLY A 67 8.25 7.15 3.91
N ILE A 68 8.16 5.82 3.89
CA ILE A 68 9.27 4.92 3.54
C ILE A 68 9.64 5.08 2.07
N LEU A 69 8.66 5.14 1.18
CA LEU A 69 8.91 5.12 -0.25
C LEU A 69 9.45 6.46 -0.75
N ARG A 70 10.75 6.49 -1.09
CA ARG A 70 11.45 7.63 -1.69
C ARG A 70 12.31 7.14 -2.85
N PHE A 71 12.24 7.84 -3.97
CA PHE A 71 13.02 7.47 -5.17
C PHE A 71 13.37 8.73 -5.97
N ARG A 72 13.64 9.83 -5.25
CA ARG A 72 14.07 11.07 -5.90
C ARG A 72 15.45 10.89 -6.54
N THR A 73 16.32 10.15 -5.87
CA THR A 73 17.64 9.74 -6.32
C THR A 73 17.79 8.23 -6.16
N THR A 74 18.82 7.65 -6.76
CA THR A 74 19.17 6.24 -6.63
C THR A 74 19.50 5.87 -5.18
N GLU A 75 20.16 6.77 -4.44
CA GLU A 75 20.47 6.61 -3.02
C GLU A 75 19.19 6.58 -2.17
N ALA A 76 18.24 7.49 -2.44
CA ALA A 76 16.96 7.49 -1.74
C ALA A 76 16.15 6.21 -2.02
N ALA A 77 16.23 5.69 -3.24
CA ALA A 77 15.62 4.40 -3.60
C ALA A 77 16.24 3.26 -2.81
N ARG A 78 17.59 3.22 -2.72
CA ARG A 78 18.32 2.23 -1.91
C ARG A 78 17.89 2.26 -0.44
N GLU A 79 17.89 3.43 0.19
CA GLU A 79 17.47 3.58 1.58
C GLU A 79 16.02 3.15 1.80
N SER A 80 15.14 3.42 0.83
CA SER A 80 13.74 3.00 0.89
C SER A 80 13.63 1.48 0.86
N ILE A 81 14.36 0.83 -0.05
CA ILE A 81 14.40 -0.64 -0.18
C ILE A 81 14.96 -1.27 1.09
N GLU A 82 16.07 -0.76 1.65
CA GLU A 82 16.63 -1.27 2.91
C GLU A 82 15.65 -1.18 4.09
N ARG A 83 14.88 -0.09 4.19
CA ARG A 83 13.84 0.05 5.22
C ARG A 83 12.70 -0.94 5.01
N MET A 84 12.30 -1.16 3.76
CA MET A 84 11.26 -2.11 3.40
C MET A 84 11.70 -3.54 3.70
N ASP A 85 12.92 -3.89 3.34
CA ASP A 85 13.53 -5.20 3.57
C ASP A 85 13.53 -5.56 5.06
N ARG A 86 13.94 -4.63 5.92
CA ARG A 86 13.85 -4.80 7.38
C ARG A 86 12.43 -5.06 7.85
N LEU A 87 11.45 -4.26 7.40
CA LEU A 87 10.05 -4.49 7.77
C LEU A 87 9.52 -5.83 7.27
N TYR A 88 9.89 -6.24 6.06
CA TYR A 88 9.51 -7.52 5.50
C TYR A 88 9.98 -8.68 6.40
N HIS A 89 11.24 -8.66 6.82
CA HIS A 89 11.80 -9.69 7.71
C HIS A 89 11.27 -9.61 9.14
N GLU A 90 10.95 -8.42 9.64
CA GLU A 90 10.24 -8.29 10.93
C GLU A 90 8.84 -8.94 10.87
N TYR A 91 8.09 -8.73 9.79
CA TYR A 91 6.82 -9.41 9.58
C TYR A 91 7.00 -10.92 9.36
N GLU A 92 8.09 -11.35 8.70
CA GLU A 92 8.44 -12.78 8.58
C GLU A 92 8.65 -13.42 9.95
N ALA A 93 9.47 -12.80 10.80
CA ALA A 93 9.76 -13.28 12.15
C ALA A 93 8.51 -13.33 13.03
N ALA A 94 7.56 -12.41 12.81
CA ALA A 94 6.26 -12.38 13.50
C ALA A 94 5.22 -13.35 12.91
N GLY A 95 5.51 -14.04 11.82
CA GLY A 95 4.54 -14.88 11.10
C GLY A 95 3.42 -14.09 10.39
N ASP A 96 3.61 -12.78 10.22
CA ASP A 96 2.63 -11.87 9.65
C ASP A 96 2.75 -11.78 8.13
N ARG A 97 2.08 -12.70 7.43
CA ARG A 97 2.03 -12.70 5.97
C ARG A 97 1.31 -11.49 5.38
N ARG A 98 0.34 -10.91 6.10
CA ARG A 98 -0.38 -9.73 5.62
C ARG A 98 0.57 -8.54 5.58
N GLY A 99 1.38 -8.36 6.62
CA GLY A 99 2.44 -7.36 6.67
C GLY A 99 3.47 -7.53 5.54
N GLN A 100 3.91 -8.76 5.27
CA GLN A 100 4.81 -9.05 4.13
C GLN A 100 4.22 -8.62 2.79
N HIS A 101 2.96 -9.01 2.50
CA HIS A 101 2.29 -8.63 1.26
C HIS A 101 2.15 -7.11 1.13
N GLN A 102 1.94 -6.38 2.24
CA GLN A 102 1.88 -4.91 2.20
C GLN A 102 3.22 -4.28 1.84
N VAL A 103 4.35 -4.82 2.32
CA VAL A 103 5.68 -4.37 1.92
C VAL A 103 5.93 -4.67 0.44
N GLN A 104 5.54 -5.86 -0.04
CA GLN A 104 5.66 -6.23 -1.46
C GLN A 104 4.82 -5.31 -2.36
N LEU A 105 3.59 -4.99 -1.99
CA LEU A 105 2.77 -4.02 -2.70
C LEU A 105 3.43 -2.63 -2.73
N LEU A 106 4.02 -2.18 -1.62
CA LEU A 106 4.76 -0.93 -1.58
C LEU A 106 5.97 -0.92 -2.54
N ALA A 107 6.64 -2.06 -2.71
CA ALA A 107 7.75 -2.19 -3.66
C ALA A 107 7.27 -2.11 -5.11
N LEU A 108 6.15 -2.76 -5.43
CA LEU A 108 5.53 -2.70 -6.75
C LEU A 108 5.08 -1.26 -7.10
N ILE A 109 4.51 -0.56 -6.12
CA ILE A 109 4.15 0.86 -6.23
C ILE A 109 5.39 1.71 -6.52
N GLY A 110 6.49 1.48 -5.79
CA GLY A 110 7.77 2.15 -5.99
C GLY A 110 8.32 1.94 -7.40
N ARG A 111 8.32 0.68 -7.83
CA ARG A 111 8.75 0.26 -9.17
C ARG A 111 7.96 0.97 -10.26
N ASN A 112 6.63 0.92 -10.22
CA ASN A 112 5.77 1.49 -11.25
C ASN A 112 5.87 3.02 -11.31
N ARG A 113 5.94 3.69 -10.14
CA ARG A 113 6.09 5.15 -10.11
C ARG A 113 7.46 5.59 -10.62
N ALA A 114 8.53 4.90 -10.25
CA ALA A 114 9.87 5.20 -10.73
C ALA A 114 9.96 5.06 -12.26
N GLU A 115 9.39 3.99 -12.82
CA GLU A 115 9.31 3.80 -14.27
C GLU A 115 8.50 4.90 -14.95
N GLY A 116 7.31 5.21 -14.44
CA GLY A 116 6.42 6.21 -15.02
C GLY A 116 7.01 7.63 -15.10
N ILE A 117 8.02 7.95 -14.27
CA ILE A 117 8.74 9.23 -14.30
C ILE A 117 10.15 9.12 -14.93
N GLY A 118 10.45 8.00 -15.60
CA GLY A 118 11.71 7.79 -16.33
C GLY A 118 12.92 7.44 -15.46
N LYS A 119 12.74 7.11 -14.17
CA LYS A 119 13.82 6.74 -13.26
C LYS A 119 14.07 5.23 -13.31
N LEU A 120 14.62 4.79 -14.43
CA LEU A 120 14.79 3.38 -14.74
C LEU A 120 15.72 2.66 -13.76
N ASP A 121 16.76 3.32 -13.25
CA ASP A 121 17.66 2.73 -12.25
C ASP A 121 16.93 2.40 -10.94
N ALA A 122 16.17 3.35 -10.41
CA ALA A 122 15.36 3.12 -9.22
C ALA A 122 14.29 2.03 -9.48
N ALA A 123 13.63 2.06 -10.64
CA ALA A 123 12.66 1.03 -11.01
C ALA A 123 13.29 -0.38 -11.05
N ARG A 124 14.52 -0.50 -11.55
CA ARG A 124 15.29 -1.76 -11.56
C ARG A 124 15.60 -2.24 -10.15
N MET A 125 16.04 -1.36 -9.25
CA MET A 125 16.31 -1.74 -7.86
C MET A 125 15.07 -2.32 -7.15
N PHE A 126 13.90 -1.69 -7.34
CA PHE A 126 12.66 -2.26 -6.79
C PHE A 126 12.28 -3.59 -7.45
N THR A 127 12.55 -3.75 -8.76
CA THR A 127 12.32 -5.00 -9.48
C THR A 127 13.18 -6.14 -8.93
N ASP A 128 14.48 -5.89 -8.72
CA ASP A 128 15.41 -6.88 -8.19
C ASP A 128 14.98 -7.34 -6.79
N TRP A 129 14.56 -6.39 -5.94
CA TRP A 129 14.04 -6.71 -4.62
C TRP A 129 12.75 -7.55 -4.69
N LEU A 130 11.81 -7.21 -5.57
CA LEU A 130 10.57 -7.99 -5.77
C LEU A 130 10.86 -9.41 -6.23
N LEU A 131 11.78 -9.60 -7.18
CA LEU A 131 12.16 -10.93 -7.67
C LEU A 131 12.72 -11.82 -6.55
N ALA A 132 13.50 -11.25 -5.63
CA ALA A 132 14.01 -11.98 -4.47
C ALA A 132 12.91 -12.38 -3.47
N HIS A 133 11.82 -11.60 -3.38
CA HIS A 133 10.82 -11.72 -2.32
C HIS A 133 9.46 -12.30 -2.76
N LEU A 134 9.20 -12.45 -4.06
CA LEU A 134 7.95 -13.01 -4.61
C LEU A 134 8.02 -14.52 -4.88
N THR A 135 8.89 -15.25 -4.17
CA THR A 135 9.01 -16.70 -4.36
C THR A 135 7.75 -17.44 -3.91
N VAL A 136 7.18 -18.24 -4.81
CA VAL A 136 6.03 -19.09 -4.49
C VAL A 136 6.53 -20.25 -3.63
N ARG A 137 6.29 -20.19 -2.31
CA ARG A 137 6.45 -21.36 -1.45
C ARG A 137 5.21 -22.24 -1.60
N PRO A 138 5.33 -23.51 -2.03
CA PRO A 138 4.18 -24.41 -2.08
C PRO A 138 3.60 -24.53 -0.66
N GLN A 139 2.36 -24.08 -0.47
CA GLN A 139 1.63 -24.42 0.75
C GLN A 139 1.27 -25.90 0.68
N PRO A 140 1.54 -26.70 1.73
CA PRO A 140 0.93 -28.01 1.82
C PRO A 140 -0.60 -27.84 1.75
N PRO A 141 -1.32 -28.76 1.08
CA PRO A 141 -2.76 -28.67 0.96
C PRO A 141 -3.38 -28.51 2.36
N PRO A 142 -4.42 -27.68 2.52
CA PRO A 142 -5.06 -27.49 3.80
C PRO A 142 -5.43 -28.87 4.36
N GLN A 143 -4.91 -29.20 5.55
CA GLN A 143 -5.30 -30.40 6.27
C GLN A 143 -6.81 -30.28 6.49
N ARG A 144 -7.59 -30.98 5.67
CA ARG A 144 -9.01 -31.17 5.93
C ARG A 144 -9.06 -31.83 7.30
N ALA A 145 -9.54 -31.10 8.31
CA ALA A 145 -9.81 -31.69 9.61
C ALA A 145 -10.62 -32.95 9.36
N SER A 146 -10.04 -34.11 9.70
CA SER A 146 -10.66 -35.40 9.47
C SER A 146 -12.05 -35.37 10.10
N ALA A 147 -13.07 -35.52 9.27
CA ALA A 147 -14.47 -35.60 9.68
C ALA A 147 -14.77 -36.80 10.63
N GLU A 148 -13.74 -37.56 11.01
CA GLU A 148 -13.82 -38.74 11.87
C GLU A 148 -13.86 -38.40 13.37
N GLN A 149 -13.63 -37.15 13.79
CA GLN A 149 -13.66 -36.79 15.23
C GLN A 149 -15.04 -36.34 15.76
N MET A 150 -16.10 -36.27 14.92
CA MET A 150 -17.46 -35.94 15.40
C MET A 150 -18.38 -37.16 15.60
N ALA A 151 -17.90 -38.39 15.38
CA ALA A 151 -18.67 -39.60 15.65
C ALA A 151 -18.37 -40.17 17.05
N THR A 152 -18.68 -39.40 18.10
CA THR A 152 -18.84 -39.99 19.43
C THR A 152 -20.33 -40.21 19.67
N PRO A 153 -20.83 -41.46 19.79
CA PRO A 153 -22.21 -41.68 20.17
C PRO A 153 -22.40 -41.20 21.60
N ARG A 154 -23.31 -40.26 21.81
CA ARG A 154 -23.84 -39.94 23.14
C ARG A 154 -24.45 -41.21 23.72
N SER A 155 -23.90 -41.64 24.85
CA SER A 155 -24.45 -42.67 25.72
C SER A 155 -25.93 -42.39 26.00
N ALA A 156 -26.77 -43.42 25.86
CA ALA A 156 -28.11 -43.46 26.44
C ALA A 156 -28.18 -44.67 27.39
N SER A 157 -28.84 -44.40 28.51
CA SER A 157 -29.00 -45.18 29.75
C SER A 157 -29.46 -46.62 29.59
#